data_AF-A0A0L8I5U0-F1
#
_entry.id   AF-A0A0L8I5U0-F1
#
_cell.length_a   1.000
_cell.length_b   1.000
_cell.length_c   1.000
_cell.angle_alpha   90.00
_cell.angle_beta   90.00
_cell.angle_gamma   90.00
#
_symmetry.space_group_name_H-M   'P 1'
#
loop_
_entity.id
_entity.type
_entity.pdbx_description
1 polymer ?
#
loop_
_entity_poly.entity_id
_entity_poly.type
_entity_poly.pdbx_seq_one_letter_code
_entity_poly.pdbx_strand_id
1 'polypeptide(L)'
;EPRIHGFVFVIKSTLRRKLPSIRHAEDERLMTFRITITKSSYMHIISAYTPTLSLSEQENNIFYSKLQTFVIKIPYHENALVIGDLNARI
;
A
#
# COMPACT_ATOMS: atom_id res chain seq x y z
N GLU A 1 -24.23 -6.53 7.87
CA GLU A 1 -23.79 -6.63 6.46
C GLU A 1 -22.49 -7.41 6.35
N PRO A 2 -22.23 -8.13 5.25
CA PRO A 2 -20.95 -8.82 5.03
C PRO A 2 -19.81 -7.80 4.86
N ARG A 3 -18.65 -8.05 5.48
CA ARG A 3 -17.42 -7.33 5.15
C ARG A 3 -16.87 -7.89 3.85
N ILE A 4 -17.06 -7.15 2.77
CA ILE A 4 -16.71 -7.56 1.40
C ILE A 4 -15.25 -7.23 1.07
N HIS A 5 -14.67 -6.26 1.79
CA HIS A 5 -13.31 -5.77 1.59
C HIS A 5 -12.56 -5.70 2.91
N GLY A 6 -11.27 -5.98 2.86
CA GLY A 6 -10.40 -5.92 4.02
C GLY A 6 -8.97 -6.29 3.67
N PHE A 7 -8.03 -5.60 4.29
CA PHE A 7 -6.62 -5.93 4.24
C PHE A 7 -6.17 -6.33 5.65
N VAL A 8 -5.19 -7.24 5.74
CA VAL A 8 -4.58 -7.64 7.00
C VAL A 8 -3.07 -7.56 6.85
N PHE A 9 -2.44 -6.88 7.81
CA PHE A 9 -0.99 -6.91 7.96
C PHE A 9 -0.62 -7.75 9.18
N VAL A 10 0.18 -8.78 8.93
CA VAL A 10 0.79 -9.58 9.99
C VAL A 10 2.22 -9.10 10.16
N ILE A 11 2.56 -8.63 11.36
CA ILE A 11 3.86 -8.04 11.64
C ILE A 11 4.48 -8.82 12.80
N LYS A 12 5.73 -9.26 12.61
CA LYS A 12 6.49 -9.90 13.69
C LYS A 12 6.53 -8.97 14.90
N SER A 13 6.22 -9.50 16.08
CA SER A 13 6.13 -8.72 17.33
C SER A 13 7.39 -7.91 17.64
N THR A 14 8.57 -8.41 17.25
CA THR A 14 9.86 -7.73 17.37
C THR A 14 9.95 -6.42 16.58
N LEU A 15 9.15 -6.27 15.52
CA LEU A 15 9.09 -5.09 14.67
C LEU A 15 8.03 -4.07 15.15
N ARG A 16 7.26 -4.38 16.19
CA ARG A 16 6.18 -3.51 16.68
C ARG A 16 6.66 -2.12 17.09
N ARG A 17 7.90 -1.98 17.58
CA ARG A 17 8.52 -0.68 17.91
C ARG A 17 8.92 0.15 16.68
N LYS A 18 9.01 -0.48 15.50
CA LYS A 18 9.38 0.16 14.23
C LYS A 18 8.17 0.60 13.41
N LEU A 19 6.97 0.21 13.85
CA LEU A 19 5.72 0.62 13.22
C LEU A 19 5.41 2.07 13.59
N PRO A 20 5.04 2.90 12.62
CA PRO A 20 4.55 4.24 12.91
C PRO A 20 3.20 4.16 13.61
N SER A 21 2.88 5.21 14.39
CA SER A 21 1.54 5.44 14.92
C SER A 21 0.53 5.79 13.82
N ILE A 22 1.00 6.32 12.69
CA ILE A 22 0.18 6.81 11.58
C ILE A 22 0.16 5.76 10.47
N ARG A 23 -1.04 5.22 10.22
CA ARG A 23 -1.37 4.40 9.05
C ARG A 23 -2.32 5.23 8.20
N HIS A 24 -2.08 5.27 6.89
CA HIS A 24 -2.94 5.99 5.97
C HIS A 24 -3.64 4.99 5.06
N ALA A 25 -4.91 4.75 5.37
CA ALA A 25 -5.80 3.98 4.52
C ALA A 25 -6.58 4.98 3.66
N GLU A 26 -6.33 4.95 2.35
CA GLU A 26 -6.94 5.90 1.41
C GLU A 26 -8.27 5.39 0.91
N ASP A 27 -8.36 4.08 0.70
CA ASP A 27 -9.60 3.37 0.48
C ASP A 27 -9.48 1.92 0.96
N GLU A 28 -10.50 1.12 0.68
CA GLU A 28 -10.58 -0.30 1.06
C GLU A 28 -9.53 -1.20 0.37
N ARG A 29 -8.80 -0.67 -0.64
CA ARG A 29 -7.91 -1.42 -1.55
C ARG A 29 -6.47 -0.93 -1.53
N LEU A 30 -6.22 0.29 -1.07
CA LEU A 30 -4.89 0.86 -0.96
C LEU A 30 -4.61 1.33 0.46
N MET A 31 -3.68 0.63 1.12
CA MET A 31 -3.15 1.06 2.42
C MET A 31 -1.65 1.32 2.32
N THR A 32 -1.24 2.43 2.95
CA THR A 32 0.16 2.82 3.07
C THR A 32 0.56 2.98 4.54
N PHE A 33 1.79 2.62 4.86
CA PHE A 33 2.42 3.00 6.12
C PHE A 33 3.94 3.04 5.98
N ARG A 34 4.57 3.88 6.81
CA ARG A 34 6.01 4.15 6.77
C ARG A 34 6.71 3.57 7.99
N ILE A 35 7.49 2.51 7.82
CA ILE A 35 8.25 1.90 8.91
C ILE A 35 9.66 2.47 9.01
N THR A 36 10.18 2.52 10.23
CA THR A 36 11.58 2.91 10.49
C THR A 36 12.47 1.68 10.41
N ILE A 37 13.41 1.65 9.47
CA ILE A 37 14.36 0.53 9.31
C ILE A 37 15.55 0.71 10.26
N THR A 38 16.14 1.90 10.24
CA THR A 38 17.23 2.38 11.12
C THR A 38 16.89 3.78 11.63
N LYS A 39 17.72 4.38 12.50
CA LYS A 39 17.45 5.72 13.06
C LYS A 39 17.21 6.83 12.01
N SER A 40 17.72 6.67 10.79
CA SER A 40 17.61 7.67 9.72
C SER A 40 17.09 7.10 8.39
N SER A 41 16.70 5.83 8.35
CA SER A 41 16.18 5.18 7.13
C SER A 41 14.76 4.69 7.34
N TYR A 42 13.93 4.97 6.36
CA TYR A 42 12.51 4.66 6.36
C TYR A 42 12.15 3.86 5.11
N MET A 43 11.10 3.07 5.24
CA MET A 43 10.52 2.30 4.16
C MET A 43 9.02 2.54 4.11
N HIS A 44 8.53 2.94 2.96
CA HIS A 44 7.10 3.06 2.67
C HIS A 44 6.60 1.73 2.15
N ILE A 45 5.68 1.12 2.88
CA ILE A 45 5.01 -0.10 2.44
C ILE A 45 3.66 0.33 1.88
N ILE A 46 3.42 -0.01 0.63
CA ILE A 46 2.16 0.19 -0.07
C ILE A 46 1.58 -1.19 -0.35
N SER A 47 0.48 -1.53 0.30
CA SER A 47 -0.32 -2.69 -0.10
C SER A 47 -1.42 -2.25 -1.02
N ALA A 48 -1.41 -2.83 -2.21
CA ALA A 48 -2.36 -2.63 -3.27
C ALA A 48 -3.11 -3.94 -3.50
N TYR A 49 -4.43 -3.89 -3.44
CA TYR A 49 -5.28 -4.96 -3.93
C TYR A 49 -6.10 -4.40 -5.08
N THR A 50 -5.72 -4.75 -6.31
CA THR A 50 -6.45 -4.27 -7.47
C THR A 50 -7.83 -4.90 -7.54
N PRO A 51 -8.80 -4.16 -8.07
CA PRO A 51 -10.11 -4.70 -8.37
C PRO A 51 -10.06 -5.95 -9.26
N THR A 52 -11.06 -6.82 -9.10
CA THR A 52 -11.25 -8.05 -9.89
C THR A 52 -11.28 -7.80 -11.40
N LEU A 53 -10.93 -8.83 -12.16
CA LEU A 53 -10.78 -8.84 -13.64
C LEU A 53 -11.97 -8.29 -14.46
N SER A 54 -13.14 -8.11 -13.85
CA SER A 54 -14.37 -7.61 -14.47
C SER A 54 -14.52 -6.08 -14.45
N LEU A 55 -13.57 -5.33 -13.88
CA LEU A 55 -13.62 -3.87 -13.93
C LEU A 55 -13.31 -3.31 -15.32
N SER A 56 -13.87 -2.14 -15.58
CA SER A 56 -13.58 -1.37 -16.78
C SER A 56 -12.13 -0.88 -16.79
N GLU A 57 -11.61 -0.61 -18.00
CA GLU A 57 -10.29 0.00 -18.17
C GLU A 57 -10.18 1.34 -17.42
N GLN A 58 -11.27 2.11 -17.37
CA GLN A 58 -11.32 3.39 -16.67
C GLN A 58 -11.09 3.23 -15.16
N GLU A 59 -11.76 2.27 -14.51
CA GLU A 59 -11.58 2.03 -13.08
C GLU A 59 -10.17 1.52 -12.77
N ASN A 60 -9.62 0.70 -13.67
CA ASN A 60 -8.23 0.23 -13.58
C ASN A 60 -7.25 1.42 -13.63
N ASN A 61 -7.42 2.31 -14.61
CA ASN A 61 -6.59 3.51 -14.75
C ASN A 61 -6.71 4.45 -13.55
N ILE A 62 -7.90 4.60 -12.97
CA ILE A 62 -8.10 5.39 -11.75
C ILE A 62 -7.32 4.77 -10.59
N PHE A 63 -7.39 3.45 -10.41
CA PHE A 63 -6.64 2.76 -9.36
C PHE A 63 -5.13 2.97 -9.51
N TYR A 64 -4.59 2.75 -10.70
CA TYR A 64 -3.15 2.90 -10.95
C TYR A 64 -2.70 4.36 -10.85
N SER A 65 -3.54 5.32 -11.24
CA SER A 65 -3.25 6.76 -11.05
C SER A 65 -3.16 7.14 -9.58
N LYS A 66 -4.05 6.59 -8.74
CA LYS A 66 -3.98 6.75 -7.28
C LYS A 66 -2.69 6.14 -6.73
N LEU A 67 -2.38 4.90 -7.09
CA LEU A 67 -1.15 4.21 -6.66
C LEU A 67 0.10 5.02 -7.04
N GLN A 68 0.16 5.50 -8.28
CA GLN A 68 1.24 6.35 -8.77
C GLN A 68 1.41 7.61 -7.93
N THR A 69 0.31 8.25 -7.52
CA THR A 69 0.35 9.44 -6.64
C THR A 69 1.04 9.17 -5.31
N PHE A 70 0.93 7.96 -4.73
CA PHE A 70 1.67 7.59 -3.52
C PHE A 70 3.14 7.40 -3.79
N VAL A 71 3.47 6.69 -4.86
CA VAL A 71 4.86 6.41 -5.23
C VAL A 71 5.64 7.70 -5.47
N ILE A 72 5.06 8.67 -6.18
CA ILE A 72 5.74 9.95 -6.49
C ILE A 72 5.95 10.81 -5.22
N LYS A 73 5.09 10.68 -4.21
CA LYS A 73 5.22 11.42 -2.93
C LYS A 73 6.34 10.88 -2.05
N ILE A 74 6.86 9.67 -2.31
CA ILE A 74 7.94 9.09 -1.53
C ILE A 74 9.25 9.83 -1.85
N PRO A 75 9.98 10.34 -0.85
CA PRO A 75 11.26 10.97 -1.10
C PRO A 75 12.24 9.99 -1.78
N TYR A 76 12.99 10.47 -2.77
CA TYR A 76 13.89 9.63 -3.59
C TYR A 76 14.96 8.85 -2.80
N HIS A 77 15.28 9.31 -1.59
CA HIS A 77 16.28 8.69 -0.70
C HIS A 77 15.65 7.69 0.28
N GLU A 78 14.33 7.56 0.30
CA GLU A 78 13.60 6.58 1.09
C GLU A 78 13.19 5.38 0.23
N ASN A 79 13.11 4.22 0.85
CA ASN A 79 12.76 3.00 0.14
C ASN A 79 11.24 2.85 0.01
N ALA A 80 10.79 2.28 -1.11
CA ALA A 80 9.40 1.90 -1.34
C ALA A 80 9.29 0.38 -1.54
N LEU A 81 8.28 -0.22 -0.94
CA LEU A 81 7.90 -1.61 -1.13
C LEU A 81 6.42 -1.66 -1.50
N VAL A 82 6.12 -1.98 -2.77
CA VAL A 82 4.77 -2.21 -3.25
C VAL A 82 4.48 -3.71 -3.23
N ILE A 83 3.41 -4.12 -2.55
CA ILE A 83 3.02 -5.52 -2.37
C ILE A 83 1.51 -5.69 -2.58
N GLY A 84 1.10 -6.94 -2.78
CA GLY A 84 -0.29 -7.33 -2.90
C GLY A 84 -0.60 -7.91 -4.28
N ASP A 85 -1.88 -8.05 -4.57
CA ASP A 85 -2.35 -8.54 -5.85
C ASP A 85 -2.60 -7.35 -6.78
N LEU A 86 -1.71 -7.18 -7.76
CA LEU A 86 -1.79 -6.10 -8.73
C LEU A 86 -2.68 -6.45 -9.91
N ASN A 87 -3.05 -7.72 -10.15
CA ASN A 87 -3.77 -8.16 -11.35
C ASN A 87 -3.28 -7.45 -12.65
N ALA A 88 -1.98 -7.18 -12.75
CA ALA A 88 -1.39 -6.49 -13.88
C ALA A 88 -1.43 -7.42 -15.11
N ARG A 89 -1.87 -6.89 -16.25
CA ARG A 89 -1.88 -7.62 -17.52
C ARG A 89 -0.61 -7.27 -18.29
N ILE A 90 -0.06 -8.26 -19.00
CA ILE A 90 1.09 -8.11 -19.91
C ILE A 90 0.55 -8.01 -21.33
#